data_AF-A0A8T5F5Q3-F1
#
_entry.id   AF-A0A8T5F5Q3-F1
#
_cell.length_a   1.000
_cell.length_b   1.000
_cell.length_c   1.000
_cell.angle_alpha   90.00
_cell.angle_beta   90.00
_cell.angle_gamma   90.00
#
_symmetry.space_group_name_H-M   'P 1'
#
loop_
_entity.id
_entity.type
_entity.pdbx_description
1 polymer ?
#
loop_
_entity_poly.entity_id
_entity_poly.type
_entity_poly.pdbx_seq_one_letter_code
_entity_poly.pdbx_strand_id
1 'polypeptide(L)' 'MSNLTSRILSGIGLIILGIFLIILSFYIDESQWVTLMYGVPSLIVGIWLIFNNKEDKIEQIKGAKK' A
#
# COMPACT_ATOMS: atom_id res chain seq x y z
N MET A 1 -19.93 -0.91 -0.45
CA MET A 1 -18.80 -0.37 -1.24
C MET A 1 -18.01 -1.57 -1.74
N SER A 2 -17.65 -1.58 -3.02
CA SER A 2 -16.85 -2.68 -3.59
C SER A 2 -15.53 -2.79 -2.84
N ASN A 3 -15.15 -4.00 -2.41
CA ASN A 3 -13.87 -4.25 -1.74
C ASN A 3 -12.67 -3.83 -2.61
N LEU A 4 -12.86 -3.77 -3.94
CA LEU A 4 -11.92 -3.19 -4.91
C LEU A 4 -11.57 -1.74 -4.56
N THR A 5 -12.58 -0.93 -4.24
CA THR A 5 -12.41 0.49 -3.89
C THR A 5 -11.66 0.63 -2.57
N SER A 6 -11.95 -0.24 -1.60
CA SER A 6 -11.23 -0.27 -0.33
C SER A 6 -9.76 -0.65 -0.51
N ARG A 7 -9.48 -1.70 -1.30
CA ARG A 7 -8.10 -2.15 -1.58
C ARG A 7 -7.28 -1.08 -2.28
N ILE A 8 -7.84 -0.46 -3.32
CA ILE A 8 -7.19 0.62 -4.06
C ILE A 8 -6.96 1.82 -3.14
N LEU A 9 -7.94 2.19 -2.31
CA LEU A 9 -7.81 3.32 -1.38
C LEU A 9 -6.73 3.05 -0.31
N SER A 10 -6.70 1.85 0.27
CA SER A 10 -5.65 1.44 1.21
C SER A 10 -4.26 1.40 0.56
N GLY A 11 -4.16 0.91 -0.67
CA GLY A 11 -2.92 0.88 -1.43
C GLY A 11 -2.40 2.28 -1.76
N ILE A 12 -3.27 3.17 -2.23
CA ILE A 12 -2.93 4.58 -2.47
C ILE A 12 -2.50 5.26 -1.16
N GLY A 13 -3.20 5.03 -0.06
CA GLY A 13 -2.84 5.57 1.25
C GLY A 13 -1.44 5.14 1.72
N LEU A 14 -1.10 3.85 1.56
CA LEU A 14 0.22 3.32 1.87
C LEU A 14 1.32 3.89 0.97
N ILE A 15 1.03 4.10 -0.32
CA ILE A 15 1.98 4.72 -1.25
C ILE A 15 2.25 6.17 -0.83
N ILE A 16 1.20 6.95 -0.54
CA ILE A 16 1.34 8.34 -0.09
C ILE A 16 2.16 8.41 1.20
N LEU A 17 1.89 7.52 2.16
CA LEU A 17 2.64 7.44 3.42
C LEU A 17 4.12 7.09 3.17
N GLY A 18 4.39 6.11 2.30
CA GLY A 18 5.75 5.71 1.93
C GLY A 18 6.54 6.84 1.27
N ILE A 19 5.93 7.56 0.32
CA ILE A 19 6.53 8.74 -0.33
C ILE A 19 6.80 9.83 0.71
N PHE A 20 5.84 10.11 1.59
CA PHE A 20 6.00 11.10 2.65
C PHE A 20 7.19 10.77 3.57
N LEU A 21 7.33 9.51 4.00
CA LEU A 21 8.46 9.08 4.83
C LEU A 21 9.80 9.20 4.10
N ILE A 22 9.84 8.88 2.81
CA ILE A 22 11.06 9.04 1.99
C ILE A 22 11.42 10.52 1.84
N ILE A 23 10.45 11.38 1.55
CA ILE A 23 10.67 12.83 1.48
C ILE A 23 11.19 13.35 2.82
N LEU A 24 10.56 12.93 3.93
CA LEU A 24 10.96 13.32 5.28
C LEU A 24 12.40 12.89 5.62
N SER A 25 12.88 11.77 5.07
CA SER A 25 14.25 11.31 5.27
C SER A 25 15.31 12.28 4.76
N PHE A 26 15.00 13.12 3.76
CA PHE A 26 15.91 14.16 3.26
C PHE A 26 15.97 15.41 4.15
N TYR A 27 15.04 15.54 5.11
CA TYR A 27 14.99 16.69 6.03
C TYR A 27 15.46 16.34 7.45
N ILE A 28 15.64 15.06 7.78
CA ILE A 28 16.03 14.59 9.11
C ILE A 28 17.24 13.67 8.99
N ASP A 29 18.44 14.25 9.01
CA ASP A 29 19.72 13.53 8.85
C ASP A 29 19.91 12.42 9.90
N GLU A 30 19.57 12.67 11.17
CA GLU A 30 19.79 11.70 12.25
C GLU A 30 18.93 10.44 12.13
N SER A 31 17.82 10.52 11.40
CA SER A 31 16.85 9.41 11.27
C SER A 31 16.73 8.88 9.84
N GLN A 32 17.53 9.38 8.88
CA GLN A 32 17.41 9.07 7.46
C GLN A 32 17.30 7.56 7.18
N TRP A 33 18.16 6.76 7.82
CA TRP A 33 18.16 5.30 7.67
C TRP A 33 16.87 4.66 8.18
N VAL A 34 16.34 5.14 9.30
CA VAL A 34 15.12 4.63 9.92
C VAL A 34 13.91 4.98 9.05
N THR A 35 13.77 6.23 8.60
CA THR A 35 12.67 6.65 7.74
C THR A 35 12.68 5.94 6.39
N LEU A 36 13.86 5.69 5.79
CA LEU A 36 13.98 4.89 4.56
C LEU A 36 13.62 3.42 4.78
N MET A 37 14.01 2.82 5.92
CA MET A 37 13.64 1.44 6.27
C MET A 37 12.14 1.24 6.40
N TYR A 38 11.36 2.27 6.74
CA TYR A 38 9.89 2.18 6.77
C TYR A 38 9.24 2.67 5.48
N GLY A 39 9.81 3.68 4.82
CA GLY A 39 9.28 4.26 3.59
C GLY A 39 9.34 3.30 2.40
N VAL A 40 10.48 2.63 2.19
CA VAL A 40 10.68 1.73 1.04
C VAL A 40 9.77 0.49 1.14
N PRO A 41 9.68 -0.25 2.26
CA PRO A 41 8.73 -1.35 2.39
C PRO A 41 7.27 -0.89 2.29
N SER A 42 6.91 0.27 2.83
CA SER A 42 5.54 0.81 2.70
C SER A 42 5.16 1.06 1.25
N LEU A 43 6.09 1.58 0.42
CA LEU A 43 5.90 1.70 -1.02
C LEU A 43 5.71 0.34 -1.69
N ILE A 44 6.58 -0.63 -1.38
CA ILE A 44 6.52 -1.98 -1.96
C ILE A 44 5.17 -2.63 -1.63
N VAL A 45 4.75 -2.58 -0.37
CA VAL A 45 3.48 -3.13 0.09
C VAL A 45 2.31 -2.38 -0.56
N GLY A 46 2.33 -1.05 -0.60
CA GLY A 46 1.27 -0.25 -1.22
C GLY A 46 1.09 -0.55 -2.71
N ILE A 47 2.19 -0.66 -3.46
CA ILE A 47 2.18 -1.09 -4.87
C ILE A 47 1.63 -2.51 -4.99
N TRP A 48 2.16 -3.45 -4.19
CA TRP A 48 1.70 -4.84 -4.21
C TRP A 48 0.20 -4.95 -3.95
N LEU A 49 -0.35 -4.16 -3.02
CA LEU A 49 -1.76 -4.15 -2.65
C LEU A 49 -2.66 -3.66 -3.80
N ILE A 50 -2.20 -2.70 -4.60
CA ILE A 50 -2.93 -2.24 -5.80
C ILE A 50 -2.94 -3.32 -6.89
N PHE A 51 -1.79 -3.94 -7.16
CA PHE A 51 -1.64 -4.93 -8.23
C PHE A 51 -2.10 -6.36 -7.86
N ASN A 52 -2.30 -6.64 -6.57
CA ASN A 52 -2.72 -7.97 -6.11
C ASN A 52 -4.23 -8.21 -6.30
N ASN A 53 -4.63 -8.41 -7.56
CA ASN A 53 -6.00 -8.76 -7.98
C ASN A 53 -6.46 -10.17 -7.55
N LYS A 54 -5.65 -10.93 -6.79
CA LYS A 54 -6.00 -12.30 -6.40
C LYS A 54 -7.14 -12.35 -5.36
N GLU A 55 -7.24 -11.36 -4.47
CA GLU A 55 -8.34 -11.30 -3.50
C GLU A 55 -9.72 -11.13 -4.18
N ASP A 56 -9.82 -10.29 -5.21
CA ASP A 56 -11.09 -10.09 -5.92
C ASP A 56 -11.60 -11.38 -6.56
N LYS A 57 -10.69 -12.22 -7.09
CA LYS A 57 -11.08 -13.47 -7.74
C LYS A 57 -11.68 -14.46 -6.74
N ILE A 58 -11.18 -14.50 -5.51
CA ILE A 58 -11.70 -15.38 -4.46
C ILE A 58 -13.10 -14.90 -4.02
N GLU A 59 -13.30 -13.59 -3.87
CA GLU A 59 -14.61 -13.03 -3.53
C GLU A 59 -15.64 -13.17 -4.65
N GLN A 60 -15.25 -13.01 -5.92
CA GLN A 60 -16.14 -13.26 -7.06
C GLN A 60 -16.64 -14.71 -7.10
N ILE A 61 -15.77 -15.69 -6.82
CA ILE A 61 -16.16 -17.11 -6.75
C ILE A 61 -17.10 -17.38 -5.58
N LYS A 62 -16.90 -16.70 -4.44
CA LYS A 62 -17.75 -16.84 -3.25
C LYS A 62 -19.12 -16.16 -3.43
N GLY A 63 -19.18 -15.04 -4.15
CA GLY A 63 -20.41 -14.35 -4.53
C GLY A 63 -21.23 -15.11 -5.58
N ALA A 64 -20.58 -15.81 -6.52
CA ALA A 64 -21.24 -16.60 -7.56
C ALA A 64 -21.83 -17.94 -7.08
N LYS A 65 -21.50 -18.38 -5.85
CA LYS A 65 -22.06 -19.58 -5.22
C LYS A 65 -23.35 -19.33 -4.43
N LYS A 66 -23.87 -18.10 -4.45
CA LYS A 66 -25.16 -17.72 -3.87
C LYS A 66 -26.17 -17.51 -4.98
#